data_AF-A0A9D5FMI2-F1
#
_entry.id   AF-A0A9D5FMI2-F1
#
_cell.length_a   1.000
_cell.length_b   1.000
_cell.length_c   1.000
_cell.angle_alpha   90.00
_cell.angle_beta   90.00
_cell.angle_gamma   90.00
#
_symmetry.space_group_name_H-M   'P 1'
#
loop_
_entity.id
_entity.type
_entity.pdbx_description
1 polymer ?
#
loop_
_entity_poly.entity_id
_entity_poly.type
_entity_poly.pdbx_seq_one_letter_code
_entity_poly.pdbx_strand_id
1 'polypeptide(L)'
;PFIDKKAYSLSSITSQMDLILYVGVTSAVLLIFIWLVTSITQKTFCLTPGEAGIKTLSLGLSIVFIISLPVWLSFYLNGAVVTWTLPDNFTSYMALIGLIQVLIVSGVTPILAGLTALVSRIRHKSI
;
A
#
# COMPACT_ATOMS: atom_id res chain seq x y z
N PRO A 1 19.48 -6.87 3.97
CA PRO A 1 20.32 -7.87 4.68
C PRO A 1 19.90 -8.22 6.12
N PHE A 2 19.27 -7.32 6.89
CA PHE A 2 19.14 -7.53 8.35
C PHE A 2 17.87 -8.24 8.85
N ILE A 3 16.85 -8.49 8.02
CA ILE A 3 15.61 -9.17 8.49
C ILE A 3 15.26 -10.42 7.67
N ASP A 4 15.55 -10.47 6.35
CA ASP A 4 15.00 -11.53 5.50
C ASP A 4 16.06 -12.44 4.80
N LYS A 5 17.36 -12.23 5.00
CA LYS A 5 18.49 -12.99 4.36
C LYS A 5 18.39 -13.24 2.83
N LYS A 6 17.40 -12.71 2.12
CA LYS A 6 17.26 -12.80 0.67
C LYS A 6 18.04 -11.68 0.00
N ALA A 7 18.76 -12.02 -1.07
CA ALA A 7 19.42 -11.06 -1.93
C ALA A 7 18.33 -10.38 -2.78
N TYR A 8 17.87 -9.20 -2.37
CA TYR A 8 16.84 -8.45 -3.11
C TYR A 8 17.38 -8.00 -4.48
N SER A 9 17.15 -8.83 -5.50
CA SER A 9 17.54 -8.62 -6.89
C SER A 9 16.65 -9.45 -7.82
N LEU A 10 16.45 -9.01 -9.06
CA LEU A 10 15.61 -9.68 -10.05
C LEU A 10 16.01 -11.15 -10.28
N SER A 11 17.31 -11.44 -10.23
CA SER A 11 17.85 -12.81 -10.37
C SER A 11 17.63 -13.72 -9.15
N SER A 12 17.19 -13.20 -8.01
CA SER A 12 16.88 -14.00 -6.81
C SER A 12 15.44 -14.51 -6.78
N ILE A 13 14.59 -14.01 -7.68
CA ILE A 13 13.17 -14.35 -7.72
C ILE A 13 13.04 -15.75 -8.33
N THR A 14 12.86 -16.76 -7.47
CA THR A 14 12.65 -18.14 -7.91
C THR A 14 11.29 -18.34 -8.59
N SER A 15 10.27 -17.62 -8.13
CA SER A 15 8.92 -17.64 -8.68
C SER A 15 8.28 -16.25 -8.58
N GLN A 16 7.71 -15.76 -9.69
CA GLN A 16 7.01 -14.48 -9.75
C GLN A 16 5.79 -14.46 -8.82
N MET A 17 5.07 -15.59 -8.74
CA MET A 17 3.88 -15.74 -7.90
C MET A 17 4.21 -15.55 -6.41
N ASP A 18 5.32 -16.13 -5.95
CA ASP A 18 5.72 -16.05 -4.54
C ASP A 18 6.07 -14.62 -4.13
N LEU A 19 6.72 -13.85 -5.01
CA LEU A 19 7.02 -12.45 -4.75
C LEU A 19 5.74 -11.62 -4.61
N ILE A 20 4.79 -11.79 -5.54
CA ILE A 20 3.53 -11.05 -5.54
C ILE A 20 2.71 -11.39 -4.29
N LEU A 21 2.59 -12.68 -3.95
CA LEU A 21 1.87 -13.12 -2.76
C LEU A 21 2.54 -12.61 -1.49
N TYR A 22 3.86 -12.73 -1.36
CA TYR A 22 4.58 -12.28 -0.17
C TYR A 22 4.45 -10.77 0.06
N VAL A 23 4.75 -9.97 -0.97
CA VAL A 23 4.64 -8.51 -0.88
C VAL A 23 3.19 -8.10 -0.66
N GLY A 24 2.25 -8.71 -1.40
CA GLY A 24 0.85 -8.35 -1.33
C GLY A 24 0.21 -8.68 0.03
N VAL A 25 0.45 -9.88 0.56
CA VAL A 25 -0.07 -10.27 1.89
C VAL A 25 0.55 -9.40 2.98
N THR A 26 1.87 -9.18 2.94
CA THR A 26 2.55 -8.35 3.95
C THR A 26 2.02 -6.92 3.94
N SER A 27 1.83 -6.32 2.76
CA SER A 27 1.26 -4.99 2.63
C SER A 27 -0.19 -4.91 3.07
N ALA A 28 -1.01 -5.92 2.79
CA ALA A 28 -2.40 -5.97 3.25
C ALA A 28 -2.47 -6.05 4.79
N VAL A 29 -1.66 -6.91 5.41
CA VAL A 29 -1.60 -7.06 6.87
C VAL A 29 -1.17 -5.75 7.54
N LEU A 30 -0.12 -5.12 7.03
CA LEU A 30 0.36 -3.84 7.54
C LEU A 30 -0.67 -2.72 7.36
N LEU A 31 -1.37 -2.68 6.23
CA LEU A 31 -2.42 -1.70 5.99
C LEU A 31 -3.57 -1.86 6.98
N ILE A 32 -4.03 -3.09 7.23
CA ILE A 32 -5.08 -3.38 8.23
C ILE A 32 -4.62 -2.94 9.62
N PHE A 33 -3.37 -3.23 9.97
CA PHE A 33 -2.80 -2.84 11.26
C PHE A 33 -2.75 -1.31 11.42
N ILE A 34 -2.22 -0.60 10.42
CA ILE A 34 -2.15 0.87 10.41
C ILE A 34 -3.55 1.48 10.46
N TRP A 35 -4.49 0.96 9.67
CA TRP A 35 -5.89 1.40 9.67
C TRP A 35 -6.52 1.23 11.05
N LEU A 36 -6.28 0.09 11.73
CA LEU A 36 -6.85 -0.18 13.04
C LEU A 36 -6.31 0.80 14.09
N VAL A 37 -4.99 1.01 14.10
CA VAL A 37 -4.32 1.96 15.02
C VAL A 37 -4.81 3.39 14.78
N THR A 38 -4.88 3.83 13.52
CA THR A 38 -5.32 5.18 13.17
C THR A 38 -6.80 5.41 13.43
N SER A 39 -7.65 4.40 13.18
CA SER A 39 -9.09 4.50 13.44
C SER A 39 -9.41 4.60 14.94
N ILE A 40 -8.64 3.93 15.80
CA ILE A 40 -8.77 4.02 17.25
C ILE A 40 -8.25 5.36 17.76
N THR A 41 -7.02 5.75 17.38
CA THR A 41 -6.38 6.98 17.86
C THR A 41 -7.13 8.24 17.44
N GLN A 42 -7.62 8.29 16.20
CA GLN A 42 -8.36 9.43 15.68
C GLN A 42 -9.87 9.36 15.96
N LYS A 43 -10.31 8.33 16.70
CA LYS A 43 -11.72 8.06 17.00
C LYS A 43 -12.61 8.14 15.76
N THR A 44 -12.14 7.61 14.64
CA THR A 44 -12.80 7.74 13.33
C THR A 44 -14.22 7.14 13.34
N PHE A 45 -14.48 6.15 14.20
CA PHE A 45 -15.81 5.56 14.42
C PHE A 45 -16.80 6.47 15.19
N CYS A 46 -16.35 7.62 15.70
CA CYS A 46 -17.20 8.64 16.32
C CYS A 46 -17.60 9.78 15.39
N LEU A 47 -17.02 9.82 14.19
CA LEU A 47 -17.38 10.80 13.17
C LEU A 47 -18.64 10.36 12.43
N THR A 48 -19.23 11.29 11.69
CA THR A 48 -20.35 10.95 10.81
C THR A 48 -19.93 9.88 9.78
N PRO A 49 -20.85 9.02 9.31
CA PRO A 49 -20.48 7.90 8.44
C PRO A 49 -19.74 8.32 7.16
N GLY A 50 -20.09 9.48 6.59
CA GLY A 50 -19.43 10.05 5.42
C GLY A 50 -17.99 10.50 5.72
N GLU A 51 -17.81 11.24 6.81
CA GLU A 51 -16.49 11.72 7.23
C GLU A 51 -15.55 10.57 7.62
N ALA A 52 -16.08 9.54 8.29
CA ALA A 52 -15.31 8.36 8.70
C ALA A 52 -14.76 7.58 7.48
N GLY A 53 -15.57 7.43 6.43
CA GLY A 53 -15.16 6.84 5.17
C GLY A 53 -14.11 7.68 4.43
N ILE A 54 -14.36 8.99 4.29
CA ILE A 54 -13.42 9.92 3.63
C ILE A 54 -12.07 9.94 4.34
N LYS A 55 -12.06 9.94 5.68
CA LYS A 55 -10.83 9.94 6.47
C LYS A 55 -10.00 8.67 6.26
N THR A 56 -10.67 7.52 6.18
CA THR A 56 -10.02 6.24 5.84
C THR A 56 -9.47 6.24 4.42
N LEU A 57 -10.21 6.81 3.47
CA LEU A 57 -9.74 6.95 2.08
C LEU A 57 -8.52 7.88 1.99
N SER A 58 -8.52 8.99 2.73
CA SER A 58 -7.41 9.94 2.78
C SER A 58 -6.13 9.31 3.36
N LEU A 59 -6.28 8.40 4.34
CA LEU A 59 -5.18 7.63 4.88
C LEU A 59 -4.58 6.71 3.82
N GLY A 60 -5.40 5.93 3.11
CA GLY A 60 -4.88 5.04 2.08
C GLY A 60 -4.26 5.80 0.91
N LEU A 61 -4.81 6.95 0.51
CA LEU A 61 -4.22 7.81 -0.51
C LEU A 61 -2.85 8.35 -0.07
N SER A 62 -2.70 8.73 1.20
CA SER A 62 -1.43 9.19 1.76
C SER A 62 -0.38 8.07 1.76
N ILE A 63 -0.78 6.84 2.10
CA ILE A 63 0.09 5.66 2.05
C ILE A 63 0.51 5.37 0.60
N VAL A 64 -0.43 5.37 -0.35
CA VAL A 64 -0.15 5.19 -1.78
C VAL A 64 0.85 6.24 -2.27
N PHE A 65 0.68 7.50 -1.87
CA PHE A 65 1.60 8.57 -2.25
C PHE A 65 3.04 8.29 -1.79
N ILE A 66 3.22 7.87 -0.53
CA ILE A 66 4.55 7.54 0.02
C ILE A 66 5.16 6.32 -0.67
N ILE A 67 4.38 5.24 -0.87
CA ILE A 67 4.85 4.00 -1.52
C ILE A 67 5.17 4.23 -2.99
N SER A 68 4.54 5.22 -3.63
CA SER A 68 4.80 5.55 -5.03
C SER A 68 6.14 6.27 -5.23
N LEU A 69 6.76 6.84 -4.19
CA LEU A 69 8.04 7.54 -4.30
C LEU A 69 9.16 6.73 -4.97
N PRO A 70 9.45 5.47 -4.61
CA PRO A 70 10.42 4.64 -5.33
C PRO A 70 10.05 4.41 -6.81
N VAL A 71 8.75 4.39 -7.15
CA VAL A 71 8.29 4.28 -8.53
C VAL A 71 8.63 5.55 -9.32
N TRP A 72 8.32 6.72 -8.75
CA TRP A 72 8.68 8.01 -9.34
C TRP A 72 10.20 8.16 -9.50
N LEU A 73 10.97 7.75 -8.49
CA LEU A 73 12.42 7.80 -8.53
C LEU A 73 12.98 6.89 -9.64
N SER A 74 12.41 5.70 -9.82
CA SER A 74 12.82 4.79 -10.90
C SER A 74 12.52 5.38 -12.27
N PHE A 75 11.37 6.01 -12.47
CA PHE A 75 11.05 6.71 -13.73
C PHE A 75 11.96 7.90 -14.01
N TYR A 76 12.36 8.62 -12.96
CA TYR A 76 13.31 9.73 -13.09
C TYR A 76 14.71 9.25 -13.49
N LEU A 77 15.19 8.15 -12.89
CA LEU A 77 16.55 7.65 -13.13
C LEU A 77 16.69 6.79 -14.39
N ASN A 78 15.71 5.95 -14.71
CA ASN A 78 15.76 5.03 -15.85
C ASN A 78 15.01 5.57 -17.08
N GLY A 79 14.31 6.69 -16.95
CA GLY A 79 13.43 7.21 -17.98
C GLY A 79 12.07 6.47 -18.02
N ALA A 80 11.08 7.12 -18.65
CA ALA A 80 9.74 6.54 -18.86
C ALA A 80 9.69 5.51 -19.99
N VAL A 81 10.68 5.53 -20.88
CA VAL A 81 10.74 4.68 -22.08
C VAL A 81 11.98 3.81 -21.97
N VAL A 82 11.83 2.53 -22.32
CA VAL A 82 12.94 1.58 -22.37
C VAL A 82 13.91 2.01 -23.46
N THR A 83 15.04 2.57 -23.08
CA THR A 83 16.15 2.91 -23.98
C THR A 83 17.17 1.76 -24.04
N TRP A 84 18.11 1.84 -24.99
CA TRP A 84 19.20 0.86 -25.14
C TRP A 84 20.18 0.82 -23.96
N THR A 85 20.05 1.72 -22.98
CA THR A 85 20.81 1.70 -21.74
C THR A 85 20.18 0.71 -20.77
N LEU A 86 20.97 -0.26 -20.31
CA LEU A 86 20.53 -1.23 -19.31
C LEU A 86 19.99 -0.48 -18.08
N PRO A 87 18.70 -0.63 -17.73
CA PRO A 87 18.14 -0.01 -16.54
C PRO A 87 18.90 -0.47 -15.31
N ASP A 88 19.05 0.41 -14.33
CA ASP A 88 19.58 0.01 -13.04
C ASP A 88 18.62 -1.02 -12.40
N ASN A 89 19.13 -2.23 -12.22
CA ASN A 89 18.32 -3.37 -11.78
C ASN A 89 17.75 -3.18 -10.37
N PHE A 90 18.43 -2.40 -9.53
CA PHE A 90 18.01 -2.14 -8.15
C PHE A 90 16.81 -1.20 -8.09
N THR A 91 16.87 -0.08 -8.78
CA THR A 91 15.77 0.89 -8.88
C THR A 91 14.54 0.28 -9.56
N SER A 92 14.74 -0.52 -10.61
CA SER A 92 13.66 -1.26 -11.28
C SER A 92 12.98 -2.28 -10.36
N TYR A 93 13.77 -3.00 -9.55
CA TYR A 93 13.25 -3.94 -8.56
C TYR A 93 12.45 -3.25 -7.44
N MET A 94 12.93 -2.10 -6.96
CA MET A 94 12.21 -1.29 -5.97
C MET A 94 10.90 -0.72 -6.51
N ALA A 95 10.89 -0.30 -7.77
CA ALA A 95 9.67 0.16 -8.45
C ALA A 95 8.65 -0.97 -8.60
N LEU A 96 9.08 -2.18 -8.96
CA LEU A 96 8.19 -3.34 -9.05
C LEU A 96 7.52 -3.63 -7.70
N ILE A 97 8.29 -3.65 -6.61
CA ILE A 97 7.74 -3.82 -5.26
C ILE A 97 6.74 -2.70 -4.96
N GLY A 98 7.12 -1.44 -5.18
CA GLY A 98 6.24 -0.28 -4.97
C GLY A 98 4.93 -0.39 -5.73
N LEU A 99 4.95 -0.81 -7.00
CA LEU A 99 3.75 -1.00 -7.81
C LEU A 99 2.83 -2.10 -7.28
N ILE A 100 3.38 -3.25 -6.85
CA ILE A 100 2.59 -4.32 -6.22
C ILE A 100 1.92 -3.79 -4.95
N GLN A 101 2.66 -3.05 -4.12
CA GLN A 101 2.11 -2.46 -2.90
C GLN A 101 1.02 -1.41 -3.20
N VAL A 102 1.20 -0.55 -4.20
CA VAL A 102 0.18 0.42 -4.64
C VAL A 102 -1.09 -0.28 -5.10
N LEU A 103 -0.97 -1.36 -5.87
CA LEU A 103 -2.13 -2.14 -6.34
C LEU A 103 -2.93 -2.71 -5.16
N ILE A 104 -2.24 -3.28 -4.17
CA ILE A 104 -2.87 -3.88 -3.01
C ILE A 104 -3.49 -2.80 -2.11
N VAL A 105 -2.77 -1.73 -1.80
CA VAL A 105 -3.27 -0.65 -0.94
C VAL A 105 -4.46 0.05 -1.58
N SER A 106 -4.41 0.31 -2.89
CA SER A 106 -5.52 0.94 -3.62
C SER A 106 -6.75 0.05 -3.74
N GLY A 107 -6.59 -1.27 -3.87
CA GLY A 107 -7.72 -2.21 -3.87
C GLY A 107 -8.35 -2.39 -2.49
N VAL A 108 -7.53 -2.45 -1.44
CA VAL A 108 -7.97 -2.76 -0.07
C VAL A 108 -8.53 -1.52 0.64
N THR A 109 -7.95 -0.33 0.43
CA THR A 109 -8.38 0.91 1.11
C THR A 109 -9.88 1.24 0.93
N PRO A 110 -10.48 1.19 -0.28
CA PRO A 110 -11.90 1.47 -0.46
C PRO A 110 -12.80 0.51 0.31
N ILE A 111 -12.39 -0.76 0.42
CA ILE A 111 -13.10 -1.78 1.21
C ILE A 111 -13.08 -1.39 2.69
N LEU A 112 -11.92 -0.98 3.21
CA LEU A 112 -11.81 -0.52 4.60
C LEU A 112 -12.56 0.80 4.84
N ALA A 113 -12.58 1.72 3.87
CA ALA A 113 -13.35 2.95 3.95
C ALA A 113 -14.86 2.65 4.03
N GLY A 114 -15.35 1.70 3.23
CA GLY A 114 -16.71 1.19 3.30
C GLY A 114 -17.02 0.55 4.65
N LEU A 115 -16.13 -0.32 5.17
CA LEU A 115 -16.27 -0.91 6.50
C LEU A 115 -16.32 0.15 7.60
N THR A 116 -15.45 1.16 7.53
CA THR A 116 -15.40 2.23 8.53
C THR A 116 -16.68 3.06 8.55
N ALA A 117 -17.24 3.38 7.37
CA ALA A 117 -18.51 4.07 7.24
C ALA A 117 -19.68 3.22 7.78
N LEU A 118 -19.69 1.91 7.51
CA LEU A 118 -20.69 0.98 8.02
C LEU A 118 -20.65 0.87 9.55
N VAL A 119 -19.46 0.71 10.13
CA VAL A 119 -19.27 0.65 11.58
C VAL A 119 -19.72 1.94 12.25
N SER A 120 -19.35 3.11 11.70
CA SER A 120 -19.82 4.41 12.20
C SER A 120 -21.36 4.52 12.12
N ARG A 121 -21.98 4.08 11.02
CA ARG A 121 -23.44 4.12 10.85
C ARG A 121 -24.18 3.25 11.88
N ILE A 122 -23.69 2.04 12.14
CA ILE A 122 -24.29 1.13 13.13
C ILE A 122 -24.23 1.77 14.52
N ARG A 123 -23.08 2.37 14.87
CA ARG A 123 -22.90 3.05 16.16
C ARG A 123 -23.82 4.25 16.31
N HIS A 124 -23.95 5.08 15.27
CA HIS A 124 -24.85 6.24 15.28
C HIS A 124 -26.34 5.87 15.36
N LYS A 125 -26.74 4.70 14.85
CA LYS A 125 -28.13 4.22 14.96
C LYS A 125 -28.46 3.66 16.35
N SER A 126 -27.44 3.29 17.13
CA SER A 126 -27.59 2.66 18.45
C SER A 126 -27.60 3.66 19.62
N ILE A 127 -27.32 4.95 19.35
CA ILE A 127 -27.37 6.07 20.30
C ILE A 127 -28.62 6.87 19.99
#